data_AF-A0A7C4X8G5-F1
#
_entry.id   AF-A0A7C4X8G5-F1
#
_cell.length_a   1.000
_cell.length_b   1.000
_cell.length_c   1.000
_cell.angle_alpha   90.00
_cell.angle_beta   90.00
_cell.angle_gamma   90.00
#
_symmetry.space_group_name_H-M   'P 1'
#
loop_
_entity.id
_entity.type
_entity.pdbx_description
1 polymer ?
#
loop_
_entity_poly.entity_id
_entity_poly.type
_entity_poly.pdbx_seq_one_letter_code
_entity_poly.pdbx_strand_id
1 'polypeptide(L)'
;MMSPEEYVREVRRSMVGMEPAVREDILREVLSHIADAAGANPSNPQAAIADLGPPAELGRRYRELYGYGRSFKVLFAAVAFLLAIPSVPVLGITEAGFYPYGLSLVALAALVGWTLWVSVAAGSRVGFLAGLAGMIARFAAVGVVVVTQPGAAPIDSGVALFVAASILLPILGWLPGTAKRTWSKPRADL
;
A
#
# COMPACT_ATOMS: atom_id res chain seq x y z
N MET A 1 31.46 -9.38 9.87
CA MET A 1 30.70 -9.45 11.14
C MET A 1 29.92 -8.15 11.26
N MET A 2 28.66 -8.19 11.66
CA MET A 2 27.79 -7.01 11.72
C MET A 2 27.78 -6.47 13.15
N SER A 3 27.95 -5.16 13.32
CA SER A 3 27.84 -4.53 14.64
C SER A 3 26.36 -4.39 15.07
N PRO A 4 26.05 -4.23 16.37
CA PRO A 4 24.68 -3.95 16.84
C PRO A 4 24.05 -2.73 16.15
N GLU A 5 24.83 -1.66 15.97
CA GLU A 5 24.38 -0.44 15.30
C GLU A 5 24.08 -0.68 13.81
N GLU A 6 24.93 -1.45 13.13
CA GLU A 6 24.70 -1.82 11.74
C GLU A 6 23.46 -2.70 11.59
N TYR A 7 23.25 -3.65 12.50
CA TYR A 7 22.07 -4.50 12.52
C TYR A 7 20.80 -3.67 12.66
N VAL A 8 20.75 -2.81 13.67
CA VAL A 8 19.59 -1.95 13.98
C VAL A 8 19.33 -0.96 12.84
N ARG A 9 20.38 -0.46 12.18
CA ARG A 9 20.23 0.36 10.97
C ARG A 9 19.56 -0.40 9.82
N GLU A 10 19.87 -1.68 9.62
CA GLU A 10 19.20 -2.50 8.60
C GLU A 10 17.76 -2.88 9.00
N VAL A 11 17.51 -3.13 10.29
CA VAL A 11 16.13 -3.32 10.80
C VAL A 11 15.31 -2.05 10.54
N ARG A 12 15.87 -0.87 10.83
CA ARG A 12 15.24 0.44 10.57
C ARG A 12 14.86 0.60 9.09
N ARG A 13 15.76 0.27 8.16
CA ARG A 13 15.49 0.33 6.71
C ARG A 13 14.34 -0.58 6.30
N SER A 14 14.20 -1.72 6.97
CA SER A 14 13.16 -2.70 6.70
C SER A 14 11.79 -2.31 7.28
N MET A 15 11.77 -1.34 8.18
CA MET A 15 10.58 -0.71 8.79
C MET A 15 10.15 0.59 8.08
N VAL A 16 10.66 0.86 6.87
CA VAL A 16 10.23 2.03 6.09
C VAL A 16 8.71 2.03 5.94
N GLY A 17 8.12 3.19 6.23
CA GLY A 17 6.69 3.43 6.16
C GLY A 17 5.92 3.22 7.46
N MET A 18 6.56 2.71 8.52
CA MET A 18 5.99 2.71 9.87
C MET A 18 5.96 4.12 10.47
N GLU A 19 5.09 4.31 11.46
CA GLU A 19 5.03 5.54 12.24
C GLU A 19 6.38 5.80 12.92
N PRO A 20 6.99 7.00 12.79
CA PRO A 20 8.34 7.24 13.32
C PRO A 20 8.47 6.95 14.81
N ALA A 21 7.50 7.36 15.62
CA ALA A 21 7.52 7.12 17.07
C ALA A 21 7.54 5.62 17.41
N VAL A 22 6.67 4.83 16.77
CA VAL A 22 6.62 3.37 16.96
C VAL A 22 7.91 2.71 16.50
N ARG A 23 8.45 3.13 15.34
CA ARG A 23 9.70 2.60 14.81
C ARG A 23 10.87 2.86 15.74
N GLU A 24 11.02 4.09 16.25
CA GLU A 24 12.12 4.40 17.16
C GLU A 24 11.99 3.69 18.51
N ASP A 25 10.77 3.43 18.97
CA ASP A 25 10.55 2.64 20.19
C ASP A 25 10.98 1.18 20.01
N ILE A 26 10.57 0.54 18.91
CA ILE A 26 11.00 -0.82 18.55
C ILE A 26 12.52 -0.91 18.41
N LEU A 27 13.16 0.09 17.78
CA LEU A 27 14.62 0.09 17.63
C LEU A 27 15.34 0.22 18.98
N ARG A 28 14.77 0.99 19.92
CA ARG A 28 15.29 1.11 21.28
C ARG A 28 15.18 -0.22 22.03
N GLU A 29 14.03 -0.89 21.91
CA GLU A 29 13.80 -2.21 22.48
C GLU A 29 14.81 -3.22 21.92
N VAL A 30 14.92 -3.35 20.60
CA VAL A 30 15.90 -4.25 19.95
C VAL A 30 17.34 -3.98 20.41
N LEU A 31 17.73 -2.70 20.53
CA LEU A 31 19.05 -2.34 21.05
C LEU A 31 19.24 -2.79 22.50
N SER A 32 18.22 -2.63 23.36
CA SER A 32 18.26 -3.11 24.74
C SER A 32 18.44 -4.62 24.80
N HIS A 33 17.66 -5.38 24.01
CA HIS A 33 17.77 -6.83 23.97
C HIS A 33 19.16 -7.32 23.54
N ILE A 34 19.78 -6.65 22.56
CA ILE A 34 21.15 -6.98 22.13
C ILE A 34 22.14 -6.69 23.26
N ALA A 35 22.00 -5.55 23.95
CA ALA A 35 22.88 -5.17 25.05
C ALA A 35 22.76 -6.15 26.23
N ASP A 36 21.54 -6.52 26.61
CA ASP A 36 21.26 -7.46 27.70
C ASP A 36 21.80 -8.86 27.38
N ALA A 37 21.58 -9.36 26.17
CA ALA A 37 22.08 -10.67 25.73
C ALA A 37 23.62 -10.69 25.63
N ALA A 38 24.25 -9.61 25.16
CA ALA A 38 25.71 -9.49 25.14
C ALA A 38 26.30 -9.41 26.56
N GLY A 39 25.62 -8.74 27.49
CA GLY A 39 26.00 -8.70 28.91
C GLY A 39 25.86 -10.05 29.61
N ALA A 40 24.86 -10.84 29.25
CA ALA A 40 24.66 -12.20 29.77
C ALA A 40 25.70 -13.20 29.25
N ASN A 41 26.27 -12.98 28.06
CA ASN A 41 27.31 -13.84 27.50
C ASN A 41 28.53 -13.05 26.94
N PRO A 42 29.39 -12.50 27.83
CA PRO A 42 30.49 -11.61 27.43
C PRO A 42 31.54 -12.27 26.53
N SER A 43 31.63 -13.60 26.53
CA SER A 43 32.60 -14.35 25.70
C SER A 43 32.16 -14.51 24.25
N ASN A 44 30.87 -14.28 23.94
CA ASN A 44 30.33 -14.35 22.58
C ASN A 44 29.18 -13.35 22.36
N PRO A 45 29.47 -12.03 22.37
CA PRO A 45 28.45 -11.00 22.16
C PRO A 45 27.78 -11.07 20.78
N GLN A 46 28.36 -11.78 19.82
CA GLN A 46 27.81 -11.95 18.47
C GLN A 46 26.62 -12.93 18.45
N ALA A 47 26.54 -13.85 19.41
CA ALA A 47 25.38 -14.74 19.55
C ALA A 47 24.07 -13.94 19.75
N ALA A 48 24.15 -12.81 20.47
CA ALA A 48 23.01 -11.92 20.71
C ALA A 48 22.35 -11.40 19.43
N ILE A 49 23.14 -11.14 18.38
CA ILE A 49 22.61 -10.70 17.07
C ILE A 49 22.14 -11.89 16.24
N ALA A 50 22.83 -13.03 16.33
CA ALA A 50 22.50 -14.23 15.56
C ALA A 50 21.11 -14.77 15.94
N ASP A 51 20.74 -14.74 17.22
CA ASP A 51 19.46 -15.23 17.73
C ASP A 51 18.26 -14.42 17.23
N LEU A 52 18.44 -13.13 16.93
CA LEU A 52 17.40 -12.27 16.36
C LEU A 52 17.11 -12.59 14.88
N GLY A 53 18.00 -13.33 14.22
CA GLY A 53 17.89 -13.69 12.81
C GLY A 53 18.15 -12.50 11.86
N PRO A 54 17.77 -12.62 10.58
CA PRO A 54 18.07 -11.59 9.58
C PRO A 54 17.35 -10.25 9.88
N PRO A 55 18.05 -9.10 9.82
CA PRO A 55 17.48 -7.80 10.19
C PRO A 55 16.30 -7.40 9.28
N ALA A 56 16.35 -7.79 8.00
CA ALA A 56 15.28 -7.54 7.05
C ALA A 56 13.99 -8.30 7.39
N GLU A 57 14.14 -9.51 7.92
CA GLU A 57 13.00 -10.31 8.35
C GLU A 57 12.39 -9.77 9.62
N LEU A 58 13.21 -9.39 10.60
CA LEU A 58 12.76 -8.78 11.85
C LEU A 58 11.98 -7.48 11.60
N GLY A 59 12.54 -6.56 10.79
CA GLY A 59 11.86 -5.31 10.44
C GLY A 59 10.56 -5.54 9.65
N ARG A 60 10.52 -6.56 8.78
CA ARG A 60 9.29 -6.93 8.07
C ARG A 60 8.22 -7.44 9.04
N ARG A 61 8.59 -8.29 10.02
CA ARG A 61 7.65 -8.80 11.05
C ARG A 61 7.06 -7.66 11.87
N TYR A 62 7.88 -6.71 12.32
CA TYR A 62 7.38 -5.53 13.03
C TYR A 62 6.43 -4.68 12.18
N ARG A 63 6.74 -4.47 10.90
CA ARG A 63 5.84 -3.76 9.98
C ARG A 63 4.55 -4.52 9.72
N GLU A 64 4.56 -5.85 9.71
CA GLU A 64 3.35 -6.66 9.60
C GLU A 64 2.46 -6.54 10.86
N LEU A 65 3.07 -6.42 12.04
CA LEU A 65 2.37 -6.30 13.31
C LEU A 65 1.76 -4.90 13.52
N TYR A 66 2.58 -3.86 13.35
CA TYR A 66 2.19 -2.47 13.62
C TYR A 66 1.62 -1.74 12.40
N GLY A 67 1.88 -2.26 11.19
CA GLY A 67 1.40 -1.69 9.93
C GLY A 67 2.09 -0.40 9.52
N TYR A 68 1.59 0.18 8.43
CA TYR A 68 2.06 1.49 7.94
C TYR A 68 1.53 2.65 8.79
N GLY A 69 2.35 3.68 8.95
CA GLY A 69 2.00 4.96 9.56
C GLY A 69 1.00 5.76 8.72
N ARG A 70 0.52 6.87 9.29
CA ARG A 70 -0.56 7.66 8.65
C ARG A 70 -0.14 8.25 7.30
N SER A 71 1.07 8.78 7.21
CA SER A 71 1.56 9.44 5.99
C SER A 71 1.65 8.48 4.80
N PHE A 72 2.08 7.24 5.03
CA PHE A 72 2.13 6.22 3.97
C PHE A 72 0.73 5.77 3.54
N LYS A 73 -0.21 5.66 4.47
CA LYS A 73 -1.63 5.38 4.13
C LYS A 73 -2.21 6.47 3.23
N VAL A 74 -1.93 7.74 3.53
CA VAL A 74 -2.31 8.87 2.68
C VAL A 74 -1.63 8.81 1.32
N LEU A 75 -0.33 8.50 1.28
CA LEU A 75 0.42 8.34 0.03
C LEU A 75 -0.18 7.25 -0.86
N PHE A 76 -0.54 6.09 -0.29
CA PHE A 76 -1.18 5.01 -1.06
C PHE A 76 -2.51 5.44 -1.69
N ALA A 77 -3.33 6.18 -0.94
CA ALA A 77 -4.58 6.74 -1.44
C ALA A 77 -4.34 7.82 -2.51
N ALA A 78 -3.34 8.69 -2.33
CA ALA A 78 -2.99 9.73 -3.29
C ALA A 78 -2.50 9.14 -4.62
N VAL A 79 -1.66 8.09 -4.58
CA VAL A 79 -1.23 7.38 -5.80
C VAL A 79 -2.43 6.75 -6.52
N ALA A 80 -3.35 6.11 -5.78
CA ALA A 80 -4.56 5.55 -6.37
C ALA A 80 -5.45 6.64 -7.00
N PHE A 81 -5.58 7.79 -6.34
CA PHE A 81 -6.29 8.96 -6.86
C PHE A 81 -5.68 9.46 -8.18
N LEU A 82 -4.36 9.60 -8.24
CA LEU A 82 -3.67 10.08 -9.44
C LEU A 82 -3.73 9.07 -10.60
N LEU A 83 -3.55 7.78 -10.32
CA LEU A 83 -3.69 6.71 -11.33
C LEU A 83 -5.12 6.60 -11.88
N ALA A 84 -6.11 6.99 -11.09
CA ALA A 84 -7.51 6.96 -11.47
C ALA A 84 -7.86 7.98 -12.56
N ILE A 85 -7.20 9.14 -12.62
CA ILE A 85 -7.51 10.18 -13.61
C ILE A 85 -7.33 9.67 -15.05
N PRO A 86 -6.14 9.16 -15.46
CA PRO A 86 -5.95 8.64 -16.81
C PRO A 86 -6.68 7.31 -17.07
N SER A 87 -7.25 6.67 -16.04
CA SER A 87 -7.97 5.39 -16.17
C SER A 87 -9.41 5.54 -16.65
N VAL A 88 -9.92 6.76 -16.75
CA VAL A 88 -11.25 7.04 -17.29
C VAL A 88 -11.18 6.92 -18.82
N PRO A 89 -11.92 5.99 -19.45
CA PRO A 89 -12.02 5.98 -20.90
C PRO A 89 -12.74 7.27 -21.29
N VAL A 90 -12.05 8.15 -22.03
CA VAL A 90 -12.61 9.47 -22.34
C VAL A 90 -13.88 9.29 -23.16
N LEU A 91 -14.92 9.96 -22.67
CA LEU A 91 -16.27 10.06 -23.21
C LEU A 91 -16.20 10.36 -24.71
N GLY A 92 -17.02 9.69 -25.51
CA GLY A 92 -17.05 9.91 -26.95
C GLY A 92 -17.39 11.37 -27.26
N ILE A 93 -16.40 12.14 -27.70
CA ILE A 93 -16.66 13.37 -28.45
C ILE A 93 -16.94 12.91 -29.86
N THR A 94 -18.08 13.34 -30.39
CA THR A 94 -18.68 12.83 -31.63
C THR A 94 -17.78 12.91 -32.85
N GLU A 95 -16.70 13.69 -32.86
CA GLU A 95 -15.67 13.62 -33.89
C GLU A 95 -14.28 13.88 -33.29
N ALA A 96 -13.32 13.00 -33.60
CA ALA A 96 -11.89 13.05 -33.24
C ALA A 96 -11.54 12.95 -31.74
N GLY A 97 -11.16 11.72 -31.37
CA GLY A 97 -10.82 11.25 -30.02
C GLY A 97 -9.89 12.13 -29.18
N PHE A 98 -10.19 12.17 -27.89
CA PHE A 98 -9.37 12.83 -26.88
C PHE A 98 -8.90 11.87 -25.78
N TYR A 99 -8.55 10.63 -26.13
CA TYR A 99 -7.57 9.79 -25.41
C TYR A 99 -7.40 8.46 -26.13
N PRO A 100 -6.19 7.88 -26.22
CA PRO A 100 -6.05 6.51 -26.68
C PRO A 100 -6.74 5.60 -25.65
N TYR A 101 -7.82 4.92 -26.03
CA TYR A 101 -8.50 3.93 -25.19
C TYR A 101 -7.50 2.93 -24.55
N GLY A 102 -6.42 2.59 -25.26
CA GLY A 102 -5.34 1.76 -24.75
C GLY A 102 -4.65 2.32 -23.49
N LEU A 103 -4.41 3.63 -23.40
CA LEU A 103 -3.79 4.23 -22.21
C LEU A 103 -4.74 4.18 -21.00
N SER A 104 -6.05 4.30 -21.22
CA SER A 104 -7.03 4.20 -20.14
C SER A 104 -7.12 2.80 -19.54
N LEU A 105 -7.00 1.75 -20.36
CA LEU A 105 -6.97 0.37 -19.91
C LEU A 105 -5.69 0.06 -19.14
N VAL A 106 -4.53 0.54 -19.61
CA VAL A 106 -3.25 0.38 -18.91
C VAL A 106 -3.29 1.09 -17.55
N ALA A 107 -3.82 2.31 -17.49
CA ALA A 107 -3.98 3.05 -16.24
C ALA A 107 -4.96 2.35 -15.28
N LEU A 108 -6.07 1.78 -15.79
CA LEU A 108 -7.01 1.00 -14.98
C LEU A 108 -6.36 -0.27 -14.44
N ALA A 109 -5.61 -1.01 -15.26
CA ALA A 109 -4.88 -2.19 -14.82
C ALA A 109 -3.84 -1.84 -13.74
N ALA A 110 -3.10 -0.73 -13.92
CA ALA A 110 -2.17 -0.22 -12.92
C ALA A 110 -2.88 0.17 -11.62
N LEU A 111 -4.03 0.83 -11.69
CA LEU A 111 -4.84 1.20 -10.53
C LEU A 111 -5.34 -0.03 -9.76
N VAL A 112 -5.84 -1.04 -10.48
CA VAL A 112 -6.27 -2.31 -9.89
C VAL A 112 -5.09 -3.02 -9.22
N GLY A 113 -3.98 -3.18 -9.95
CA GLY A 113 -2.76 -3.80 -9.41
C GLY A 113 -2.23 -3.09 -8.18
N TRP A 114 -2.21 -1.75 -8.19
CA TRP A 114 -1.85 -0.93 -7.05
C TRP A 114 -2.76 -1.18 -5.85
N THR A 115 -4.08 -1.14 -6.07
CA THR A 115 -5.08 -1.32 -5.02
C THR A 115 -4.99 -2.70 -4.37
N LEU A 116 -4.80 -3.75 -5.18
CA LEU A 116 -4.58 -5.12 -4.71
C LEU A 116 -3.27 -5.24 -3.92
N TRP A 117 -2.18 -4.68 -4.43
CA TRP A 117 -0.90 -4.68 -3.75
C TRP A 117 -0.97 -3.96 -2.39
N VAL A 118 -1.58 -2.78 -2.32
CA VAL A 118 -1.79 -2.03 -1.06
C VAL A 118 -2.63 -2.84 -0.08
N SER A 119 -3.66 -3.54 -0.56
CA SER A 119 -4.47 -4.44 0.28
C SER A 119 -3.65 -5.52 0.97
N VAL A 120 -2.72 -6.15 0.24
CA VAL A 120 -1.85 -7.21 0.74
C VAL A 120 -0.72 -6.68 1.62
N ALA A 121 -0.14 -5.54 1.23
CA ALA A 121 1.02 -4.95 1.89
C ALA A 121 0.64 -4.18 3.16
N ALA A 122 -0.41 -3.36 3.10
CA ALA A 122 -0.81 -2.42 4.16
C ALA A 122 -2.13 -2.79 4.85
N GLY A 123 -2.80 -3.85 4.38
CA GLY A 123 -4.02 -4.38 4.98
C GLY A 123 -5.31 -3.91 4.29
N SER A 124 -6.39 -4.67 4.50
CA SER A 124 -7.68 -4.49 3.81
C SER A 124 -8.30 -3.11 3.99
N ARG A 125 -8.17 -2.50 5.18
CA ARG A 125 -8.68 -1.13 5.41
C ARG A 125 -7.95 -0.10 4.56
N VAL A 126 -6.64 -0.23 4.40
CA VAL A 126 -5.82 0.71 3.60
C VAL A 126 -6.08 0.48 2.11
N GLY A 127 -6.17 -0.78 1.68
CA GLY A 127 -6.56 -1.11 0.31
C GLY A 127 -7.95 -0.59 -0.05
N PHE A 128 -8.93 -0.72 0.86
CA PHE A 128 -10.27 -0.14 0.68
C PHE A 128 -10.21 1.38 0.50
N LEU A 129 -9.48 2.10 1.36
CA LEU A 129 -9.33 3.56 1.26
C LEU A 129 -8.65 3.98 -0.04
N ALA A 130 -7.64 3.23 -0.50
CA ALA A 130 -7.00 3.47 -1.79
C ALA A 130 -7.98 3.27 -2.96
N GLY A 131 -8.77 2.19 -2.93
CA GLY A 131 -9.81 1.93 -3.91
C GLY A 131 -10.91 3.00 -3.90
N LEU A 132 -11.31 3.48 -2.72
CA LEU A 132 -12.28 4.56 -2.55
C LEU A 132 -11.75 5.88 -3.13
N ALA A 133 -10.48 6.22 -2.86
CA ALA A 133 -9.85 7.39 -3.44
C ALA A 133 -9.80 7.31 -4.98
N GLY A 134 -9.47 6.13 -5.53
CA GLY A 134 -9.53 5.88 -6.97
C GLY A 134 -10.93 6.03 -7.55
N MET A 135 -11.96 5.50 -6.86
CA MET A 135 -13.36 5.65 -7.26
C MET A 135 -13.77 7.14 -7.32
N ILE A 136 -13.50 7.90 -6.25
CA ILE A 136 -13.82 9.33 -6.17
C ILE A 136 -13.11 10.11 -7.28
N ALA A 137 -11.82 9.85 -7.51
CA ALA A 137 -11.05 10.48 -8.57
C ALA A 137 -11.64 10.22 -9.97
N ARG A 138 -12.09 8.98 -10.24
CA ARG A 138 -12.72 8.63 -11.51
C ARG A 138 -14.01 9.41 -11.73
N PHE A 139 -14.89 9.49 -10.74
CA PHE A 139 -16.12 10.28 -10.84
C PHE A 139 -15.83 11.78 -10.99
N ALA A 140 -14.87 12.31 -10.24
CA ALA A 140 -14.46 13.70 -10.33
C ALA A 140 -13.90 14.02 -11.73
N ALA A 141 -13.05 13.15 -12.30
CA ALA A 141 -12.50 13.32 -13.63
C ALA A 141 -13.58 13.35 -14.71
N VAL A 142 -14.56 12.43 -14.66
CA VAL A 142 -15.72 12.47 -15.57
C VAL A 142 -16.51 13.78 -15.40
N GLY A 143 -16.81 14.17 -14.16
CA GLY A 143 -17.56 15.40 -13.88
C GLY A 143 -16.86 16.65 -14.41
N VAL A 144 -15.54 16.75 -14.24
CA VAL A 144 -14.73 17.85 -14.78
C VAL A 144 -14.81 17.87 -16.30
N VAL A 145 -14.66 16.73 -16.98
CA VAL A 145 -14.74 16.68 -18.45
C VAL A 145 -16.11 17.11 -18.94
N VAL A 146 -17.20 16.59 -18.36
CA VAL A 146 -18.58 16.95 -18.73
C VAL A 146 -18.87 18.45 -18.56
N VAL A 147 -18.35 19.07 -17.50
CA VAL A 147 -18.56 20.50 -17.23
C VAL A 147 -17.68 21.41 -18.11
N THR A 148 -16.47 20.97 -18.46
CA THR A 148 -15.48 21.82 -19.13
C THR A 148 -15.40 21.63 -20.64
N GLN A 149 -15.89 20.51 -21.18
CA GLN A 149 -15.79 20.17 -22.60
C GLN A 149 -17.18 20.18 -23.26
N PRO A 150 -17.50 21.20 -24.08
CA PRO A 150 -18.76 21.24 -24.83
C PRO A 150 -18.91 20.02 -25.72
N GLY A 151 -20.05 19.34 -25.64
CA GLY A 151 -20.34 18.13 -26.42
C GLY A 151 -19.78 16.83 -25.81
N ALA A 152 -19.11 16.88 -24.66
CA ALA A 152 -18.73 15.67 -23.92
C ALA A 152 -19.95 15.07 -23.21
N ALA A 153 -20.49 14.00 -23.78
CA ALA A 153 -21.57 13.22 -23.18
C ALA A 153 -21.09 11.79 -22.89
N PRO A 154 -21.46 11.21 -21.74
CA PRO A 154 -21.28 9.78 -21.53
C PRO A 154 -22.07 8.98 -22.55
N ILE A 155 -21.43 7.96 -23.13
CA ILE A 155 -22.13 7.00 -23.99
C ILE A 155 -22.94 6.08 -23.07
N ASP A 156 -24.25 5.98 -23.30
CA ASP A 156 -25.19 5.23 -22.44
C ASP A 156 -24.73 3.79 -22.16
N SER A 157 -24.16 3.11 -23.16
CA SER A 157 -23.64 1.74 -23.03
C SER A 157 -22.37 1.64 -22.16
N GLY A 158 -21.63 2.73 -21.98
CA GLY A 158 -20.37 2.78 -21.22
C GLY A 158 -20.54 3.21 -19.75
N VAL A 159 -21.63 3.91 -19.41
CA VAL A 159 -21.85 4.45 -18.05
C VAL A 159 -21.97 3.32 -17.02
N ALA A 160 -22.77 2.31 -17.30
CA ALA A 160 -22.98 1.19 -16.38
C ALA A 160 -21.66 0.45 -16.08
N LEU A 161 -20.85 0.18 -17.11
CA LEU A 161 -19.54 -0.46 -16.97
C LEU A 161 -18.57 0.44 -16.19
N PHE A 162 -18.56 1.74 -16.46
CA PHE A 162 -17.74 2.70 -15.72
C PHE A 162 -18.09 2.73 -14.23
N VAL A 163 -19.38 2.80 -13.90
CA VAL A 163 -19.87 2.80 -12.51
C VAL A 163 -19.49 1.48 -11.83
N ALA A 164 -19.76 0.34 -12.47
CA ALA A 164 -19.42 -0.98 -11.95
C ALA A 164 -17.91 -1.12 -11.69
N ALA A 165 -17.07 -0.77 -12.66
CA ALA A 165 -15.62 -0.80 -12.53
C ALA A 165 -15.11 0.12 -11.40
N SER A 166 -15.73 1.29 -11.23
CA SER A 166 -15.33 2.24 -10.18
C SER A 166 -15.73 1.74 -8.78
N ILE A 167 -16.91 1.14 -8.62
CA ILE A 167 -17.36 0.52 -7.36
C ILE A 167 -16.54 -0.73 -7.03
N LEU A 168 -16.07 -1.47 -8.03
CA LEU A 168 -15.22 -2.64 -7.80
C LEU A 168 -13.87 -2.28 -7.16
N LEU A 169 -13.34 -1.06 -7.34
CA LEU A 169 -12.05 -0.66 -6.77
C LEU A 169 -11.98 -0.79 -5.23
N PRO A 170 -12.87 -0.16 -4.44
CA PRO A 170 -12.86 -0.35 -2.98
C PRO A 170 -13.09 -1.81 -2.57
N ILE A 171 -13.91 -2.56 -3.30
CA ILE A 171 -14.18 -3.99 -3.04
C ILE A 171 -12.89 -4.82 -3.24
N LEU A 172 -12.21 -4.63 -4.37
CA LEU A 172 -10.93 -5.26 -4.67
C LEU A 172 -9.85 -4.84 -3.66
N GLY A 173 -9.89 -3.60 -3.18
CA GLY A 173 -9.02 -3.12 -2.11
C GLY A 173 -9.27 -3.80 -0.77
N TRP A 174 -10.46 -4.32 -0.52
CA TRP A 174 -10.83 -4.94 0.75
C TRP A 174 -10.59 -6.46 0.78
N LEU A 175 -10.81 -7.16 -0.33
CA LEU A 175 -10.80 -8.63 -0.38
C LEU A 175 -9.43 -9.29 -0.05
N PRO A 176 -8.29 -8.91 -0.69
CA PRO A 176 -7.02 -9.63 -0.52
C PRO A 176 -6.46 -9.56 0.91
N GLY A 177 -6.52 -8.37 1.53
CA GLY A 177 -6.06 -8.18 2.91
C GLY A 177 -6.88 -8.99 3.92
N THR A 178 -8.16 -9.24 3.61
CA THR A 178 -9.04 -10.07 4.44
C THR A 178 -8.72 -11.55 4.24
N ALA A 179 -8.55 -12.00 2.99
CA ALA A 179 -8.12 -13.37 2.69
C ALA A 179 -6.76 -13.72 3.34
N LYS A 180 -5.79 -12.80 3.32
CA LYS A 180 -4.49 -12.98 3.98
C LYS A 180 -4.63 -13.23 5.48
N ARG A 181 -5.53 -12.49 6.17
CA ARG A 181 -5.79 -12.68 7.61
C ARG A 181 -6.46 -14.01 7.90
N THR A 182 -7.41 -14.42 7.07
CA THR A 182 -8.15 -15.67 7.26
C THR A 182 -7.28 -16.91 7.01
N TRP A 183 -6.30 -16.82 6.10
CA TRP A 183 -5.44 -17.95 5.73
C TRP A 183 -4.11 -17.99 6.48
N SER A 184 -3.70 -16.90 7.14
CA SER A 184 -2.56 -16.94 8.05
C SER A 184 -2.94 -17.76 9.28
N LYS A 185 -2.28 -18.91 9.48
CA LYS A 185 -2.35 -19.66 10.75
C LYS A 185 -2.04 -18.72 11.92
N PRO A 186 -2.66 -18.90 13.11
CA PRO A 186 -2.19 -18.23 14.32
C PRO A 186 -0.70 -18.55 14.47
N ARG A 187 0.15 -17.54 14.31
CA ARG A 187 1.58 -17.72 14.55
C ARG A 187 1.76 -17.64 16.05
N ALA A 188 2.40 -18.66 16.62
CA ALA A 188 2.77 -18.70 18.02
C ALA A 188 3.35 -17.34 18.43
N ASP A 189 2.79 -16.80 19.50
CA ASP A 189 3.16 -15.50 20.04
C ASP A 189 4.68 -15.42 20.19
N LEU A 190 5.26 -14.32 19.69
CA LEU A 190 6.63 -13.92 20.00
C LEU A 190 6.69 -13.46 21.45
#